data_AF-A0A922YX47-F1
#
_entry.id   AF-A0A922YX47-F1
#
_cell.length_a   1.000
_cell.length_b   1.000
_cell.length_c   1.000
_cell.angle_alpha   90.00
_cell.angle_beta   90.00
_cell.angle_gamma   90.00
#
_symmetry.space_group_name_H-M   'P 1'
#
loop_
_entity.id
_entity.type
_entity.pdbx_description
1 polymer ?
#
loop_
_entity_poly.entity_id
_entity_poly.type
_entity_poly.pdbx_seq_one_letter_code
_entity_poly.pdbx_strand_id
1 'polypeptide(L)'
;FISAVMLEAKAIGERIGIPIDQQPEDRHAVTLKLGAFKTSMLQDVEARRAVELDALVSAVRELGQLTGVATPFTDALLGLSRLHAQTLGLYPVAGAAAAQQG
;
A
#
# COMPACT_ATOMS: atom_id res chain seq x y z
N PHE A 1 3.29 -13.53 0.65
CA PHE A 1 2.53 -12.38 0.12
C PHE A 1 3.34 -11.09 0.23
N ILE A 2 3.58 -10.53 1.44
CA ILE A 2 4.26 -9.24 1.59
C ILE A 2 5.69 -9.20 1.03
N SER A 3 6.48 -10.27 1.11
CA SER A 3 7.80 -10.31 0.47
C SER A 3 7.73 -10.07 -1.05
N ALA A 4 6.67 -10.55 -1.72
CA ALA A 4 6.49 -10.34 -3.15
C ALA A 4 6.18 -8.87 -3.47
N VAL A 5 5.35 -8.21 -2.65
CA VAL A 5 5.10 -6.75 -2.74
C VAL A 5 6.41 -5.95 -2.58
N MET A 6 7.28 -6.36 -1.65
CA MET A 6 8.59 -5.72 -1.46
C MET A 6 9.50 -5.90 -2.68
N LEU A 7 9.48 -7.07 -3.32
CA LEU A 7 10.26 -7.34 -4.53
C LEU A 7 9.76 -6.54 -5.73
N GLU A 8 8.44 -6.35 -5.87
CA GLU A 8 7.86 -5.47 -6.88
C GLU A 8 8.34 -4.02 -6.69
N ALA A 9 8.29 -3.50 -5.47
CA ALA A 9 8.79 -2.17 -5.15
C ALA A 9 10.30 -2.01 -5.41
N LYS A 10 11.10 -3.04 -5.08
CA LYS A 10 12.53 -3.10 -5.42
C LYS A 10 12.73 -3.03 -6.94
N ALA A 11 12.00 -3.83 -7.71
CA ALA A 11 12.09 -3.82 -9.17
C ALA A 11 11.73 -2.45 -9.76
N ILE A 12 10.74 -1.75 -9.22
CA ILE A 12 10.42 -0.35 -9.59
C ILE A 12 11.61 0.57 -9.29
N GLY A 13 12.19 0.47 -8.09
CA GLY A 13 13.35 1.26 -7.65
C GLY A 13 14.53 1.17 -8.63
N GLU A 14 14.85 -0.03 -9.08
CA GLU A 14 15.89 -0.27 -10.11
C GLU A 14 15.61 0.50 -11.41
N ARG A 15 14.34 0.57 -11.84
CA ARG A 15 13.95 1.24 -13.09
C ARG A 15 14.01 2.76 -13.02
N ILE A 16 13.92 3.34 -11.82
CA ILE A 16 13.98 4.79 -11.59
C ILE A 16 15.33 5.27 -11.05
N GLY A 17 16.33 4.39 -11.00
CA GLY A 17 17.68 4.74 -10.50
C GLY A 17 17.77 4.87 -8.99
N ILE A 18 16.85 4.27 -8.24
CA ILE A 18 16.82 4.23 -6.78
C ILE A 18 16.85 2.76 -6.34
N PRO A 19 18.00 2.08 -6.45
CA PRO A 19 18.11 0.68 -6.05
C PRO A 19 17.85 0.53 -4.54
N ILE A 20 17.17 -0.54 -4.17
CA ILE A 20 16.89 -0.89 -2.77
C ILE A 20 17.72 -2.11 -2.43
N ASP A 21 18.81 -1.96 -1.68
CA ASP A 21 19.74 -3.07 -1.40
C ASP A 21 19.13 -4.15 -0.50
N GLN A 22 18.24 -3.77 0.41
CA GLN A 22 17.62 -4.68 1.38
C GLN A 22 16.76 -5.75 0.70
N GLN A 23 16.88 -6.98 1.19
CA GLN A 23 15.97 -8.08 0.83
C GLN A 23 14.75 -8.08 1.74
N PRO A 24 13.64 -8.74 1.32
CA PRO A 24 12.46 -8.88 2.17
C PRO A 24 12.77 -9.46 3.56
N GLU A 25 13.67 -10.44 3.63
CA GLU A 25 14.07 -11.10 4.88
C GLU A 25 14.76 -10.12 5.86
N ASP A 26 15.61 -9.23 5.35
CA ASP A 26 16.22 -8.16 6.15
C ASP A 26 15.14 -7.26 6.74
N ARG A 27 14.14 -6.92 5.92
CA ARG A 27 13.05 -6.03 6.33
C ARG A 27 12.12 -6.69 7.33
N HIS A 28 11.84 -7.99 7.19
CA HIS A 28 11.07 -8.77 8.15
C HIS A 28 11.78 -8.83 9.50
N ALA A 29 13.10 -9.06 9.50
CA ALA A 29 13.89 -9.09 10.72
C ALA A 29 13.89 -7.73 11.43
N VAL A 30 13.97 -6.62 10.69
CA VAL A 30 13.84 -5.26 11.27
C VAL A 30 12.43 -5.03 11.83
N THR A 31 11.39 -5.42 11.09
CA THR A 31 10.00 -5.20 11.50
C THR A 31 9.66 -5.99 12.76
N LEU A 32 10.18 -7.21 12.90
CA LEU A 32 9.99 -8.03 14.11
C LEU A 32 10.56 -7.36 15.37
N LYS A 33 11.68 -6.64 15.24
CA LYS A 33 12.32 -5.92 16.36
C LYS A 33 11.48 -4.76 16.90
N LEU A 34 10.50 -4.27 16.14
CA LEU A 34 9.59 -3.22 16.60
C LEU A 34 8.63 -3.73 17.69
N GLY A 35 8.49 -5.05 17.86
CA GLY A 35 7.63 -5.66 18.87
C GLY A 35 6.14 -5.37 18.62
N ALA A 36 5.38 -5.16 19.69
CA ALA A 36 3.95 -4.82 19.62
C ALA A 36 3.74 -3.36 19.19
N PHE A 37 4.23 -3.00 18.01
CA PHE A 37 4.10 -1.67 17.43
C PHE A 37 2.91 -1.62 16.46
N LYS A 38 2.06 -0.60 16.60
CA LYS A 38 0.97 -0.32 15.66
C LYS A 38 1.41 0.71 14.64
N THR A 39 1.28 0.38 13.35
CA THR A 39 1.50 1.34 12.26
C THR A 39 0.47 2.47 12.34
N SER A 40 0.81 3.66 11.84
CA SER A 40 -0.09 4.83 11.86
C SER A 40 -1.44 4.52 11.22
N MET A 41 -1.43 3.90 10.03
CA MET A 41 -2.66 3.54 9.32
C MET A 41 -3.53 2.53 10.10
N LEU A 42 -2.92 1.62 10.88
CA LEU A 42 -3.69 0.73 11.76
C LEU A 42 -4.34 1.51 12.91
N GLN A 43 -3.63 2.49 13.48
CA GLN A 43 -4.20 3.37 14.51
C GLN A 43 -5.35 4.22 13.94
N ASP A 44 -5.26 4.68 12.69
CA ASP A 44 -6.35 5.39 12.02
C ASP A 44 -7.59 4.51 11.84
N VAL A 45 -7.40 3.25 11.41
CA VAL A 45 -8.49 2.26 11.32
C VAL A 45 -9.16 2.06 12.67
N GLU A 46 -8.38 1.81 13.72
CA GLU A 46 -8.90 1.60 15.08
C GLU A 46 -9.65 2.84 15.62
N ALA A 47 -9.18 4.04 15.26
CA ALA A 47 -9.80 5.30 15.65
C ALA A 47 -10.91 5.78 14.71
N ARG A 48 -11.29 4.98 13.70
CA ARG A 48 -12.26 5.34 12.64
C ARG A 48 -11.95 6.65 11.91
N ARG A 49 -10.68 6.89 11.62
CA ARG A 49 -10.23 7.99 10.75
C ARG A 49 -10.02 7.50 9.32
N ALA A 50 -10.07 8.44 8.38
CA ALA A 50 -9.77 8.16 6.99
C ALA A 50 -8.33 7.63 6.83
N VAL A 51 -8.13 6.69 5.92
CA VAL A 51 -6.82 6.06 5.67
C VAL A 51 -6.15 6.58 4.39
N GLU A 52 -4.82 6.68 4.40
CA GLU A 52 -4.02 7.23 3.30
C GLU A 52 -3.54 6.17 2.30
N LEU A 53 -4.47 5.37 1.76
CA LEU A 53 -4.11 4.31 0.79
C LEU A 53 -3.53 4.88 -0.51
N ASP A 54 -3.98 6.05 -0.94
CA ASP A 54 -3.57 6.62 -2.23
C ASP A 54 -2.13 7.11 -2.24
N ALA A 55 -1.72 7.79 -1.17
CA ALA A 55 -0.37 8.32 -1.04
C ALA A 55 0.70 7.21 -0.93
N LEU A 56 0.32 6.03 -0.41
CA LEU A 56 1.27 4.98 -0.09
C LEU A 56 1.23 3.78 -1.05
N VAL A 57 0.04 3.22 -1.29
CA VAL A 57 -0.09 1.95 -2.05
C VAL A 57 -0.46 2.23 -3.51
N SER A 58 -1.40 3.14 -3.76
CA SER A 58 -1.77 3.52 -5.13
C SER A 58 -0.58 4.15 -5.88
N ALA A 59 0.23 4.97 -5.19
CA ALA A 59 1.45 5.55 -5.76
C ALA A 59 2.47 4.49 -6.23
N VAL A 60 2.69 3.43 -5.45
CA VAL A 60 3.62 2.35 -5.85
C VAL A 60 3.09 1.60 -7.08
N ARG A 61 1.79 1.32 -7.11
CA ARG A 61 1.14 0.73 -8.29
C ARG A 61 1.33 1.61 -9.53
N GLU A 62 1.10 2.93 -9.41
CA GLU A 62 1.27 3.89 -10.50
C GLU A 62 2.71 3.91 -11.01
N LEU A 63 3.70 3.92 -10.12
CA LEU A 63 5.11 3.80 -10.50
C LEU A 63 5.40 2.49 -11.23
N GLY A 64 4.76 1.38 -10.85
CA GLY A 64 4.83 0.11 -11.60
C GLY A 64 4.36 0.28 -13.05
N GLN A 65 3.24 0.97 -13.26
CA GLN A 65 2.73 1.25 -14.60
C GLN A 65 3.68 2.14 -15.42
N LEU A 66 4.20 3.22 -14.81
CA LEU A 66 5.11 4.16 -15.47
C LEU A 66 6.46 3.51 -15.85
N THR A 67 6.91 2.55 -15.05
CA THR A 67 8.21 1.87 -15.26
C THR A 67 8.12 0.58 -16.07
N GLY A 68 6.90 0.12 -16.38
CA GLY A 68 6.64 -1.15 -17.05
C GLY A 68 6.86 -2.38 -16.18
N VAL A 69 6.85 -2.23 -14.86
CA VAL A 69 6.98 -3.33 -13.89
C VAL A 69 5.60 -3.83 -13.51
N ALA A 70 5.37 -5.14 -13.68
CA ALA A 70 4.14 -5.77 -13.23
C ALA A 70 4.06 -5.77 -11.70
N THR A 71 2.92 -5.37 -11.15
CA THR A 71 2.70 -5.26 -9.69
C THR A 71 1.48 -6.06 -9.18
N PRO A 72 1.29 -7.34 -9.59
CA PRO A 72 0.10 -8.11 -9.23
C PRO A 72 -0.13 -8.27 -7.71
N PHE A 73 0.92 -8.34 -6.90
CA PHE A 73 0.79 -8.45 -5.45
C PHE A 73 0.42 -7.10 -4.81
N THR A 74 0.98 -6.00 -5.32
CA THR A 74 0.57 -4.64 -4.92
C THR A 74 -0.87 -4.37 -5.34
N ASP A 75 -1.30 -4.78 -6.53
CA ASP A 75 -2.70 -4.69 -6.98
C ASP A 75 -3.64 -5.44 -6.03
N ALA A 76 -3.28 -6.68 -5.65
CA ALA A 76 -4.05 -7.47 -4.69
C ALA A 76 -4.09 -6.81 -3.30
N LEU A 77 -2.96 -6.30 -2.80
CA LEU A 77 -2.88 -5.60 -1.53
C LEU A 77 -3.76 -4.34 -1.54
N LEU A 78 -3.69 -3.54 -2.59
CA LEU A 78 -4.51 -2.34 -2.77
C LEU A 78 -6.00 -2.69 -2.79
N GLY A 79 -6.39 -3.70 -3.58
CA GLY A 79 -7.79 -4.14 -3.68
C GLY A 79 -8.38 -4.58 -2.34
N LEU A 80 -7.66 -5.44 -1.61
CA LEU A 80 -8.08 -5.91 -0.29
C LEU A 80 -8.14 -4.77 0.74
N SER A 81 -7.16 -3.87 0.72
CA SER A 81 -7.10 -2.75 1.66
C SER A 81 -8.23 -1.75 1.42
N ARG A 82 -8.55 -1.45 0.15
CA ARG A 82 -9.68 -0.60 -0.23
C ARG A 82 -11.00 -1.21 0.20
N LEU A 83 -11.21 -2.49 -0.07
CA LEU A 83 -12.43 -3.19 0.36
C LEU A 83 -12.61 -3.12 1.88
N HIS A 84 -11.55 -3.41 2.65
CA HIS A 84 -11.59 -3.32 4.11
C HIS A 84 -11.87 -1.89 4.61
N ALA A 85 -11.21 -0.88 4.07
CA ALA A 85 -11.45 0.49 4.50
C ALA A 85 -12.85 0.99 4.11
N GLN A 86 -13.38 0.58 2.96
CA GLN A 86 -14.73 0.91 2.50
C GLN A 86 -15.82 0.27 3.37
N THR A 87 -15.67 -0.99 3.78
CA THR A 87 -16.64 -1.64 4.69
C THR A 87 -16.71 -0.96 6.05
N LEU A 88 -15.65 -0.25 6.44
CA LEU A 88 -15.58 0.54 7.67
C LEU A 88 -15.95 2.03 7.48
N GLY A 89 -16.22 2.48 6.25
CA GLY A 89 -16.50 3.89 5.93
C GLY A 89 -15.28 4.81 6.02
N LEU A 90 -14.06 4.26 5.94
CA LEU A 90 -12.79 4.98 6.13
C LEU A 90 -12.09 5.36 4.82
N TYR A 91 -12.67 4.97 3.69
CA TYR A 91 -12.13 5.24 2.37
C TYR A 91 -13.28 5.34 1.36
N PRO A 92 -13.24 6.27 0.40
CA PRO A 92 -14.35 6.48 -0.52
C PRO A 92 -14.59 5.24 -1.40
N VAL A 93 -15.87 4.96 -1.65
CA VAL A 93 -16.28 4.03 -2.70
C VAL A 93 -16.21 4.77 -4.03
N ALA A 94 -15.49 4.23 -5.01
CA ALA A 94 -15.43 4.81 -6.34
C ALA A 94 -16.85 4.95 -6.91
N GLY A 95 -17.28 6.19 -7.16
CA GLY A 95 -18.64 6.53 -7.60
C GLY A 95 -19.51 7.28 -6.57
N ALA A 96 -19.19 7.24 -5.27
CA ALA A 96 -19.98 7.94 -4.24
C ALA A 96 -19.76 9.47 -4.23
N ALA A 97 -18.58 9.94 -4.65
CA ALA A 97 -18.26 11.37 -4.74
C ALA A 97 -19.04 12.11 -5.85
N ALA A 98 -19.56 11.38 -6.86
CA ALA A 98 -20.37 11.96 -7.93
C ALA A 98 -21.83 12.24 -7.51
N ALA A 99 -22.30 11.68 -6.40
CA ALA A 99 -23.69 11.77 -5.96
C ALA A 99 -23.98 12.96 -5.02
N GLN A 100 -22.98 13.80 -4.69
CA GLN A 100 -23.14 14.95 -3.79
C GLN A 100 -23.07 16.32 -4.50
N GLN A 101 -23.15 16.35 -5.84
CA GLN A 101 -23.15 17.59 -6.64
C GLN A 101 -24.44 17.76 -7.47
N GLY A 102 -25.58 17.29 -6.96
CA GLY A 102 -26.91 17.46 -7.57
C GLY A 102 -27.82 18.30 -6.69
#